data_AF-A0A2S0XGN9-F1
#
_entry.id   AF-A0A2S0XGN9-F1
#
_cell.length_a   1.000
_cell.length_b   1.000
_cell.length_c   1.000
_cell.angle_alpha   90.00
_cell.angle_beta   90.00
_cell.angle_gamma   90.00
#
_symmetry.space_group_name_H-M   'P 1'
#
loop_
_entity.id
_entity.type
_entity.pdbx_description
1 polymer ?
#
loop_
_entity_poly.entity_id
_entity_poly.type
_entity_poly.pdbx_seq_one_letter_code
_entity_poly.pdbx_strand_id
1 'polypeptide(L)'
;MKLEIGQTASGKVMGLPYRLANRHGLVTGATGTGKTVTLQRLAEQFSAAGIPVFAADVKGDLSGIAAAGDENGKAADRAAALGRRWAATSYPVALWDIFGKAGLPVRTSVQDMGAQLLSRMLGLNQTQEGAMEIAFRKSEDERSYMLTLNDLRWTFVDMLDNREEVSQCYGNVTASSISAIQRNILALEAQGGAHLFGEPPFDILDFMATAADGRGVVNLLHADKLMEAPKLYATFLLWLLGELFRKLPEAGDLAKPKLVFFFDEAHLLFNDAPKPLVQQIERLVRLVRSKGIGVFFVTQSPQDVPDTVLAQLGTRIQHALRAYTPSAQRMVRAAADAFRPNRGVDVRAEITTMGIGEALISVMEDDNIPTKVEKVRIIPPSGQIGMVSSIERQAIVEASPVFRKYRAGATEQEASYAFDRRMKQSRGIDPVPETAPAAYEPGLYRKYLPTEEAQKPPHSIKRQLLSIVFWGGVAWASFKIAGFA
;
A
#
# COMPACT_ATOMS: atom_id res chain seq x y z
N MET A 1 0.91 -22.05 -23.33
CA MET A 1 1.07 -22.64 -21.97
C MET A 1 -0.04 -22.12 -21.07
N LYS A 2 -0.49 -22.93 -20.11
CA LYS A 2 -1.60 -22.59 -19.18
C LYS A 2 -1.29 -23.09 -17.77
N LEU A 3 -1.82 -22.42 -16.76
CA LEU A 3 -1.77 -22.84 -15.35
C LEU A 3 -2.81 -23.92 -15.15
N GLU A 4 -2.47 -25.02 -14.47
CA GLU A 4 -3.45 -26.07 -14.18
C GLU A 4 -4.12 -25.81 -12.83
N ILE A 5 -5.44 -25.61 -12.85
CA ILE A 5 -6.22 -25.22 -11.67
C ILE A 5 -6.95 -26.42 -11.08
N GLY A 6 -7.69 -27.15 -11.92
CA GLY A 6 -8.55 -28.24 -11.48
C GLY A 6 -8.78 -29.28 -12.56
N GLN A 7 -9.32 -30.43 -12.17
CA GLN A 7 -9.62 -31.56 -13.05
C GLN A 7 -11.09 -31.95 -12.91
N THR A 8 -11.77 -32.11 -14.05
CA THR A 8 -13.16 -32.61 -14.08
C THR A 8 -13.21 -34.10 -13.75
N ALA A 9 -14.40 -34.63 -13.47
CA ALA A 9 -14.60 -36.07 -13.27
C ALA A 9 -14.18 -36.92 -14.50
N SER A 10 -14.28 -36.36 -15.71
CA SER A 10 -13.83 -36.99 -16.95
C SER A 10 -12.31 -36.92 -17.19
N GLY A 11 -11.55 -36.32 -16.27
CA GLY A 11 -10.10 -36.17 -16.39
C GLY A 11 -9.64 -34.94 -17.19
N LYS A 12 -10.56 -34.10 -17.66
CA LYS A 12 -10.22 -32.85 -18.37
C LYS A 12 -9.61 -31.84 -17.39
N VAL A 13 -8.42 -31.35 -17.71
CA VAL A 13 -7.73 -30.32 -16.91
C VAL A 13 -8.19 -28.92 -17.32
N MET A 14 -8.84 -28.23 -16.39
CA MET A 14 -9.20 -26.82 -16.49
C MET A 14 -8.01 -25.95 -16.09
N GLY A 15 -7.66 -25.01 -16.95
CA GLY A 15 -6.49 -24.18 -16.74
C GLY A 15 -6.55 -22.83 -17.45
N LEU A 16 -5.88 -21.84 -16.87
CA LEU A 16 -5.86 -20.46 -17.35
C LEU A 16 -4.61 -20.19 -18.20
N PRO A 17 -4.75 -19.82 -19.49
CA PRO A 17 -3.61 -19.40 -20.30
C PRO A 17 -2.88 -18.21 -19.67
N TYR A 18 -1.54 -18.25 -19.61
CA TYR A 18 -0.74 -17.22 -18.94
C TYR A 18 -1.04 -15.82 -19.46
N ARG A 19 -1.07 -15.66 -20.80
CA ARG A 19 -1.37 -14.38 -21.47
C ARG A 19 -2.74 -13.79 -21.11
N LEU A 20 -3.67 -14.61 -20.62
CA LEU A 20 -5.02 -14.20 -20.23
C LEU A 20 -5.16 -13.98 -18.72
N ALA A 21 -4.11 -14.22 -17.93
CA ALA A 21 -4.15 -14.00 -16.49
C ALA A 21 -4.25 -12.51 -16.09
N ASN A 22 -3.90 -11.58 -17.00
CA ASN A 22 -4.15 -10.14 -16.81
C ASN A 22 -5.61 -9.74 -17.09
N ARG A 23 -6.50 -10.68 -17.48
CA ARG A 23 -7.95 -10.47 -17.58
C ARG A 23 -8.66 -10.62 -16.23
N HIS A 24 -7.89 -10.59 -15.14
CA HIS A 24 -8.34 -10.63 -13.76
C HIS A 24 -9.16 -11.89 -13.41
N GLY A 25 -9.47 -12.04 -12.13
CA GLY A 25 -10.32 -13.13 -11.70
C GLY A 25 -10.99 -12.93 -10.35
N LEU A 26 -11.92 -13.84 -10.06
CA LEU A 26 -12.67 -13.91 -8.82
C LEU A 26 -12.58 -15.33 -8.26
N VAL A 27 -12.23 -15.46 -6.99
CA VAL A 27 -12.30 -16.70 -6.22
C VAL A 27 -13.27 -16.51 -5.06
N THR A 28 -14.35 -17.27 -5.04
CA THR A 28 -15.45 -17.11 -4.08
C THR A 28 -15.82 -18.41 -3.38
N GLY A 29 -16.49 -18.33 -2.24
CA GLY A 29 -16.91 -19.51 -1.47
C GLY A 29 -16.95 -19.27 0.03
N ALA A 30 -17.63 -20.15 0.77
CA ALA A 30 -17.70 -20.02 2.23
C ALA A 30 -16.34 -20.27 2.91
N THR A 31 -16.23 -19.94 4.20
CA THR A 31 -15.04 -20.26 4.99
C THR A 31 -14.80 -21.78 5.04
N GLY A 32 -13.55 -22.20 4.86
CA GLY A 32 -13.17 -23.62 4.92
C GLY A 32 -13.50 -24.47 3.69
N THR A 33 -14.00 -23.91 2.60
CA THR A 33 -14.38 -24.68 1.39
C THR A 33 -13.24 -24.90 0.40
N GLY A 34 -12.10 -24.22 0.58
CA GLY A 34 -10.89 -24.43 -0.21
C GLY A 34 -10.31 -23.17 -0.88
N LYS A 35 -10.87 -21.98 -0.65
CA LYS A 35 -10.39 -20.71 -1.27
C LYS A 35 -8.88 -20.49 -1.12
N THR A 36 -8.37 -20.58 0.11
CA THR A 36 -6.94 -20.38 0.40
C THR A 36 -6.05 -21.41 -0.30
N VAL A 37 -6.51 -22.68 -0.38
CA VAL A 37 -5.79 -23.74 -1.10
C VAL A 37 -5.76 -23.46 -2.60
N THR A 38 -6.86 -22.96 -3.18
CA THR A 38 -6.91 -22.51 -4.57
C THR A 38 -5.98 -21.31 -4.81
N LEU A 39 -5.98 -20.32 -3.92
CA LEU A 39 -5.10 -19.17 -3.99
C LEU A 39 -3.63 -19.63 -3.97
N GLN A 40 -3.25 -20.48 -3.02
CA GLN A 40 -1.92 -21.06 -2.93
C GLN A 40 -1.56 -21.81 -4.22
N ARG A 41 -2.45 -22.68 -4.73
CA ARG A 41 -2.23 -23.39 -5.99
C ARG A 41 -1.97 -22.44 -7.16
N LEU A 42 -2.75 -21.36 -7.27
CA LEU A 42 -2.54 -20.36 -8.31
C LEU A 42 -1.20 -19.65 -8.14
N ALA A 43 -0.86 -19.22 -6.93
CA ALA A 43 0.40 -18.54 -6.62
C ALA A 43 1.62 -19.42 -6.97
N GLU A 44 1.58 -20.70 -6.62
CA GLU A 44 2.61 -21.68 -6.97
C GLU A 44 2.77 -21.85 -8.48
N GLN A 45 1.64 -21.97 -9.21
CA GLN A 45 1.66 -22.12 -10.66
C GLN A 45 2.19 -20.87 -11.37
N PHE A 46 1.85 -19.67 -10.87
CA PHE A 46 2.41 -18.42 -11.38
C PHE A 46 3.91 -18.34 -11.10
N SER A 47 4.34 -18.61 -9.86
CA SER A 47 5.75 -18.64 -9.48
C SER A 47 6.55 -19.60 -10.35
N ALA A 48 6.07 -20.84 -10.54
CA ALA A 48 6.70 -21.84 -11.40
C ALA A 48 6.82 -21.39 -12.87
N ALA A 49 5.89 -20.57 -13.36
CA ALA A 49 5.93 -19.99 -14.71
C ALA A 49 6.84 -18.75 -14.82
N GLY A 50 7.57 -18.41 -13.76
CA GLY A 50 8.40 -17.20 -13.70
C GLY A 50 7.55 -15.93 -13.69
N ILE A 51 6.34 -15.98 -13.13
CA ILE A 51 5.43 -14.85 -12.95
C ILE A 51 5.44 -14.52 -11.46
N PRO A 52 5.97 -13.35 -11.07
CA PRO A 52 5.92 -12.89 -9.69
C PRO A 52 4.47 -12.72 -9.21
N VAL A 53 4.26 -12.93 -7.92
CA VAL A 53 2.95 -12.86 -7.27
C VAL A 53 3.02 -11.87 -6.12
N PHE A 54 1.96 -11.11 -5.92
CA PHE A 54 1.70 -10.39 -4.68
C PHE A 54 0.40 -10.91 -4.09
N ALA A 55 0.38 -11.25 -2.80
CA ALA A 55 -0.83 -11.57 -2.07
C ALA A 55 -0.90 -10.81 -0.76
N ALA A 56 -2.03 -10.15 -0.51
CA ALA A 56 -2.36 -9.66 0.82
C ALA A 56 -2.86 -10.85 1.65
N ASP A 57 -1.98 -11.40 2.50
CA ASP A 57 -2.26 -12.58 3.32
C ASP A 57 -2.81 -12.14 4.68
N VAL A 58 -4.14 -12.07 4.73
CA VAL A 58 -4.90 -11.61 5.89
C VAL A 58 -4.85 -12.62 7.04
N LYS A 59 -4.82 -13.91 6.72
CA LYS A 59 -4.82 -15.00 7.73
C LYS A 59 -3.42 -15.51 8.07
N GLY A 60 -2.42 -15.20 7.25
CA GLY A 60 -1.06 -15.72 7.37
C GLY A 60 -0.88 -17.13 6.80
N ASP A 61 -1.96 -17.73 6.28
CA ASP A 61 -2.06 -19.12 5.85
C ASP A 61 -1.27 -19.41 4.57
N LEU A 62 -0.91 -18.38 3.79
CA LEU A 62 -0.15 -18.55 2.54
C LEU A 62 1.35 -18.66 2.77
N SER A 63 1.84 -18.27 3.95
CA SER A 63 3.27 -18.28 4.27
C SER A 63 3.93 -19.66 4.14
N GLY A 64 3.18 -20.75 4.32
CA GLY A 64 3.63 -22.13 4.12
C GLY A 64 4.16 -22.45 2.72
N ILE A 65 3.82 -21.65 1.70
CA ILE A 65 4.36 -21.81 0.34
C ILE A 65 5.90 -21.74 0.29
N ALA A 66 6.54 -21.13 1.30
CA ALA A 66 7.99 -21.08 1.46
C ALA A 66 8.63 -22.43 1.84
N ALA A 67 7.84 -23.39 2.31
CA ALA A 67 8.27 -24.73 2.71
C ALA A 67 7.69 -25.80 1.79
N ALA A 68 8.39 -26.91 1.66
CA ALA A 68 7.92 -28.04 0.88
C ALA A 68 6.73 -28.71 1.58
N GLY A 69 5.73 -29.17 0.81
CA GLY A 69 4.58 -29.89 1.38
C GLY A 69 4.95 -31.23 2.01
N ASP A 70 4.04 -31.78 2.80
CA ASP A 70 4.18 -33.13 3.37
C ASP A 70 3.83 -34.20 2.32
N GLU A 71 4.79 -35.05 1.97
CA GLU A 71 4.62 -36.16 1.02
C GLU A 71 3.65 -37.24 1.48
N ASN A 72 3.38 -37.31 2.79
CA ASN A 72 2.39 -38.23 3.37
C ASN A 72 1.13 -37.47 3.83
N GLY A 73 0.99 -36.21 3.41
CA GLY A 73 -0.10 -35.34 3.82
C GLY A 73 -1.31 -35.39 2.88
N LYS A 74 -2.38 -34.69 3.29
CA LYS A 74 -3.66 -34.60 2.54
C LYS A 74 -3.51 -34.08 1.10
N ALA A 75 -2.47 -33.29 0.80
CA ALA A 75 -2.20 -32.78 -0.53
C ALA A 75 -1.74 -33.91 -1.47
N ALA A 76 -0.81 -34.75 -1.02
CA ALA A 76 -0.34 -35.92 -1.75
C ALA A 76 -1.47 -36.93 -1.99
N ASP A 77 -2.27 -37.24 -0.96
CA ASP A 77 -3.43 -38.13 -1.07
C ASP A 77 -4.44 -37.65 -2.13
N ARG A 78 -4.74 -36.34 -2.12
CA ARG A 78 -5.66 -35.73 -3.10
C ARG A 78 -5.10 -35.80 -4.52
N ALA A 79 -3.79 -35.60 -4.70
CA ALA A 79 -3.18 -35.70 -6.01
C ALA A 79 -3.20 -37.15 -6.53
N ALA A 80 -2.91 -38.13 -5.66
CA ALA A 80 -3.01 -39.54 -5.98
C ALA A 80 -4.45 -39.93 -6.38
N ALA A 81 -5.45 -39.43 -5.66
CA ALA A 81 -6.87 -39.62 -6.00
C ALA A 81 -7.28 -39.00 -7.35
N LEU A 82 -6.52 -38.04 -7.87
CA LEU A 82 -6.68 -37.47 -9.22
C LEU A 82 -5.85 -38.20 -10.29
N GLY A 83 -5.09 -39.23 -9.91
CA GLY A 83 -4.17 -39.94 -10.79
C GLY A 83 -2.96 -39.09 -11.20
N ARG A 84 -2.57 -38.12 -10.37
CA ARG A 84 -1.48 -37.18 -10.69
C ARG A 84 -0.22 -37.49 -9.91
N ARG A 85 0.92 -37.32 -10.58
CA ARG A 85 2.22 -37.22 -9.89
C ARG A 85 2.24 -35.93 -9.10
N TRP A 86 2.68 -36.03 -7.84
CA TRP A 86 2.81 -34.92 -6.92
C TRP A 86 4.17 -35.01 -6.27
N ALA A 87 4.82 -33.86 -6.13
CA ALA A 87 6.10 -33.74 -5.46
C ALA A 87 6.01 -32.53 -4.54
N ALA A 88 6.54 -32.70 -3.33
CA ALA A 88 6.69 -31.61 -2.39
C ALA A 88 7.70 -30.60 -2.93
N THR A 89 7.37 -29.31 -2.89
CA THR A 89 8.26 -28.26 -3.41
C THR A 89 8.01 -26.96 -2.67
N SER A 90 9.08 -26.26 -2.27
CA SER A 90 9.02 -24.90 -1.74
C SER A 90 9.16 -23.86 -2.86
N TYR A 91 8.66 -22.65 -2.66
CA TYR A 91 8.72 -21.55 -3.63
C TYR A 91 9.46 -20.34 -3.06
N PRO A 92 10.06 -19.49 -3.92
CA PRO A 92 10.73 -18.28 -3.46
C PRO A 92 9.71 -17.29 -2.90
N VAL A 93 9.87 -16.89 -1.63
CA VAL A 93 8.94 -16.01 -0.92
C VAL A 93 9.68 -14.79 -0.39
N ALA A 94 9.03 -13.63 -0.48
CA ALA A 94 9.40 -12.41 0.24
C ALA A 94 8.25 -11.99 1.14
N LEU A 95 8.53 -11.75 2.42
CA LEU A 95 7.53 -11.37 3.42
C LEU A 95 7.59 -9.86 3.68
N TRP A 96 6.42 -9.22 3.63
CA TRP A 96 6.23 -7.78 3.75
C TRP A 96 5.25 -7.48 4.89
N ASP A 97 5.41 -6.34 5.55
CA ASP A 97 4.53 -5.91 6.64
C ASP A 97 4.56 -4.37 6.75
N ILE A 98 3.41 -3.70 6.72
CA ILE A 98 3.33 -2.24 6.87
C ILE A 98 3.88 -1.80 8.24
N PHE A 99 3.65 -2.59 9.29
CA PHE A 99 4.12 -2.30 10.64
C PHE A 99 5.58 -2.70 10.87
N GLY A 100 6.19 -3.44 9.92
CA GLY A 100 7.57 -3.89 9.98
C GLY A 100 7.90 -4.88 11.12
N LYS A 101 6.92 -5.64 11.60
CA LYS A 101 7.08 -6.62 12.71
C LYS A 101 7.24 -8.05 12.20
N ALA A 102 6.45 -8.45 11.20
CA ALA A 102 6.37 -9.82 10.69
C ALA A 102 6.91 -9.98 9.25
N GLY A 103 7.54 -8.93 8.72
CA GLY A 103 8.07 -8.84 7.37
C GLY A 103 8.86 -7.56 7.13
N LEU A 104 9.37 -7.39 5.91
CA LEU A 104 10.04 -6.16 5.48
C LEU A 104 9.05 -4.98 5.43
N PRO A 105 9.44 -3.80 5.93
CA PRO A 105 8.56 -2.64 5.93
C PRO A 105 8.31 -2.15 4.50
N VAL A 106 7.06 -1.80 4.22
CA VAL A 106 6.70 -1.07 2.99
C VAL A 106 6.44 0.37 3.35
N ARG A 107 7.23 1.29 2.79
CA ARG A 107 7.18 2.72 3.09
C ARG A 107 7.08 3.57 1.83
N THR A 108 6.53 4.76 1.97
CA THR A 108 6.50 5.82 0.96
C THR A 108 6.73 7.16 1.66
N SER A 109 6.74 8.26 0.92
CA SER A 109 6.64 9.61 1.51
C SER A 109 5.27 10.22 1.22
N VAL A 110 4.86 11.19 2.04
CA VAL A 110 3.68 12.03 1.76
C VAL A 110 3.85 12.73 0.42
N GLN A 111 5.05 13.25 0.14
CA GLN A 111 5.34 13.93 -1.11
C GLN A 111 5.19 13.01 -2.34
N ASP A 112 5.71 11.78 -2.26
CA ASP A 112 5.60 10.79 -3.35
C ASP A 112 4.15 10.37 -3.59
N MET A 113 3.34 10.31 -2.52
CA MET A 113 1.93 9.95 -2.64
C MET A 113 1.12 11.02 -3.36
N GLY A 114 1.42 12.30 -3.11
CA GLY A 114 0.81 13.42 -3.81
C GLY A 114 -0.60 13.79 -3.32
N ALA A 115 -0.99 15.04 -3.56
CA ALA A 115 -2.27 15.60 -3.11
C ALA A 115 -3.49 14.79 -3.56
N GLN A 116 -3.55 14.41 -4.84
CA GLN A 116 -4.74 13.76 -5.41
C GLN A 116 -5.02 12.38 -4.80
N LEU A 117 -3.97 11.58 -4.62
CA LEU A 117 -4.11 10.25 -4.06
C LEU A 117 -4.47 10.34 -2.57
N LEU A 118 -3.75 11.16 -1.81
CA LEU A 118 -4.04 11.44 -0.40
C LEU A 118 -5.46 11.93 -0.18
N SER A 119 -5.92 12.88 -0.99
CA SER A 119 -7.27 13.41 -0.93
C SER A 119 -8.34 12.33 -1.05
N ARG A 120 -8.19 11.44 -2.03
CA ARG A 120 -9.12 10.33 -2.25
C ARG A 120 -9.09 9.32 -1.11
N MET A 121 -7.91 8.99 -0.60
CA MET A 121 -7.75 8.05 0.53
C MET A 121 -8.37 8.59 1.82
N LEU A 122 -8.22 9.88 2.06
CA LEU A 122 -8.79 10.55 3.21
C LEU A 122 -10.29 10.85 3.05
N GLY A 123 -10.87 10.59 1.86
CA GLY A 123 -12.27 10.83 1.56
C GLY A 123 -12.62 12.32 1.56
N LEU A 124 -11.70 13.16 1.08
CA LEU A 124 -11.85 14.61 1.07
C LEU A 124 -12.91 15.06 0.05
N ASN A 125 -13.64 16.12 0.39
CA ASN A 125 -14.53 16.79 -0.56
C ASN A 125 -13.75 17.79 -1.42
N GLN A 126 -14.34 18.27 -2.53
CA GLN A 126 -13.66 19.16 -3.49
C GLN A 126 -12.94 20.37 -2.86
N THR A 127 -13.52 21.00 -1.84
CA THR A 127 -12.89 22.13 -1.15
C THR A 127 -11.66 21.70 -0.34
N GLN A 128 -11.74 20.54 0.31
CA GLN A 128 -10.62 19.94 1.05
C GLN A 128 -9.54 19.42 0.10
N GLU A 129 -9.93 18.88 -1.07
CA GLU A 129 -8.98 18.50 -2.13
C GLU A 129 -8.18 19.72 -2.60
N GLY A 130 -8.84 20.85 -2.85
CA GLY A 130 -8.16 22.10 -3.23
C GLY A 130 -7.19 22.59 -2.15
N ALA A 131 -7.57 22.51 -0.87
CA ALA A 131 -6.66 22.86 0.23
C ALA A 131 -5.45 21.92 0.31
N MET A 132 -5.63 20.62 0.03
CA MET A 132 -4.54 19.65 -0.08
C MET A 132 -3.62 19.99 -1.26
N GLU A 133 -4.17 20.34 -2.43
CA GLU A 133 -3.38 20.75 -3.60
C GLU A 133 -2.53 22.00 -3.31
N ILE A 134 -3.09 22.99 -2.60
CA ILE A 134 -2.36 24.18 -2.17
C ILE A 134 -1.21 23.82 -1.22
N ALA A 135 -1.45 22.93 -0.25
CA ALA A 135 -0.39 22.47 0.66
C ALA A 135 0.80 21.86 -0.10
N PHE A 136 0.52 21.01 -1.10
CA PHE A 136 1.55 20.42 -1.94
C PHE A 136 2.26 21.43 -2.83
N ARG A 137 1.52 22.38 -3.43
CA ARG A 137 2.12 23.44 -4.25
C ARG A 137 3.04 24.34 -3.43
N LYS A 138 2.58 24.79 -2.26
CA LYS A 138 3.38 25.60 -1.33
C LYS A 138 4.67 24.89 -0.93
N SER A 139 4.56 23.61 -0.55
CA SER A 139 5.70 22.74 -0.23
C SER A 139 6.72 22.65 -1.38
N GLU A 140 6.24 22.58 -2.64
CA GLU A 140 7.11 22.57 -3.82
C GLU A 140 7.82 23.89 -4.06
N ASP A 141 7.11 25.02 -3.96
CA ASP A 141 7.65 26.36 -4.21
C ASP A 141 8.69 26.74 -3.14
N GLU A 142 8.45 26.35 -1.89
CA GLU A 142 9.38 26.53 -0.77
C GLU A 142 10.49 25.49 -0.70
N ARG A 143 10.40 24.43 -1.53
CA ARG A 143 11.31 23.28 -1.51
C ARG A 143 11.39 22.60 -0.13
N SER A 144 10.28 22.64 0.61
CA SER A 144 10.10 22.02 1.92
C SER A 144 9.20 20.80 1.77
N TYR A 145 9.80 19.65 1.43
CA TYR A 145 9.05 18.44 1.08
C TYR A 145 8.56 17.67 2.31
N MET A 146 7.44 16.96 2.17
CA MET A 146 6.81 16.23 3.27
C MET A 146 7.15 14.73 3.24
N LEU A 147 7.87 14.23 4.24
CA LEU A 147 8.13 12.79 4.37
C LEU A 147 6.95 12.10 5.05
N THR A 148 6.50 12.65 6.17
CA THR A 148 5.58 12.03 7.12
C THR A 148 4.23 12.76 7.21
N LEU A 149 3.25 12.13 7.85
CA LEU A 149 1.97 12.77 8.17
C LEU A 149 2.14 13.97 9.12
N ASN A 150 3.16 13.97 9.97
CA ASN A 150 3.48 15.11 10.82
C ASN A 150 3.93 16.32 9.99
N ASP A 151 4.75 16.12 8.96
CA ASP A 151 5.18 17.19 8.06
C ASP A 151 3.98 17.82 7.33
N LEU A 152 3.04 16.97 6.89
CA LEU A 152 1.79 17.44 6.29
C LEU A 152 0.94 18.25 7.28
N ARG A 153 0.83 17.79 8.53
CA ARG A 153 0.11 18.53 9.57
C ARG A 153 0.76 19.88 9.87
N TRP A 154 2.10 19.93 9.94
CA TRP A 154 2.84 21.18 10.11
C TRP A 154 2.62 22.14 8.96
N THR A 155 2.64 21.64 7.72
CA THR A 155 2.31 22.44 6.52
C THR A 155 0.91 23.05 6.64
N PHE A 156 -0.06 22.27 7.12
CA PHE A 156 -1.41 22.79 7.35
C PHE A 156 -1.51 23.82 8.48
N VAL A 157 -0.73 23.67 9.56
CA VAL A 157 -0.67 24.66 10.64
C VAL A 157 -0.06 25.96 10.12
N ASP A 158 1.06 25.87 9.41
CA ASP A 158 1.71 27.02 8.80
C ASP A 158 0.80 27.75 7.80
N MET A 159 0.01 27.01 7.00
CA MET A 159 -1.01 27.59 6.13
C MET A 159 -2.13 28.31 6.88
N LEU A 160 -2.46 27.91 8.12
CA LEU A 160 -3.45 28.61 8.95
C LEU A 160 -2.86 29.89 9.52
N ASP A 161 -1.63 29.83 10.01
CA ASP A 161 -0.92 30.97 10.59
C ASP A 161 -0.67 32.06 9.54
N ASN A 162 -0.37 31.66 8.29
CA ASN A 162 -0.09 32.55 7.15
C ASN A 162 -1.25 32.60 6.13
N ARG A 163 -2.49 32.38 6.58
CA ARG A 163 -3.65 32.17 5.68
C ARG A 163 -3.90 33.29 4.67
N GLU A 164 -3.68 34.54 5.04
CA GLU A 164 -3.90 35.68 4.14
C GLU A 164 -2.95 35.65 2.94
N GLU A 165 -1.65 35.46 3.19
CA GLU A 165 -0.62 35.31 2.17
C GLU A 165 -0.88 34.07 1.30
N VAL A 166 -1.13 32.92 1.93
CA VAL A 166 -1.44 31.67 1.22
C VAL A 166 -2.65 31.86 0.30
N SER A 167 -3.70 32.54 0.78
CA SER A 167 -4.91 32.77 -0.01
C SER A 167 -4.69 33.72 -1.18
N GLN A 168 -3.78 34.70 -1.03
CA GLN A 168 -3.40 35.62 -2.10
C GLN A 168 -2.55 34.92 -3.18
N CYS A 169 -1.61 34.06 -2.78
CA CYS A 169 -0.67 33.42 -3.69
C CYS A 169 -1.26 32.18 -4.40
N TYR A 170 -2.03 31.36 -3.69
CA TYR A 170 -2.44 30.02 -4.17
C TYR A 170 -3.95 29.85 -4.31
N GLY A 171 -4.74 30.74 -3.73
CA GLY A 171 -6.20 30.66 -3.70
C GLY A 171 -6.76 30.37 -2.32
N ASN A 172 -8.06 30.61 -2.15
CA ASN A 172 -8.71 30.65 -0.83
C ASN A 172 -8.63 29.32 -0.07
N VAL A 173 -8.10 29.36 1.15
CA VAL A 173 -8.10 28.24 2.10
C VAL A 173 -8.85 28.62 3.38
N THR A 174 -9.75 27.74 3.82
CA THR A 174 -10.55 27.96 5.03
C THR A 174 -10.04 27.13 6.21
N ALA A 175 -10.15 27.69 7.41
CA ALA A 175 -9.75 26.98 8.63
C ALA A 175 -10.58 25.71 8.89
N SER A 176 -11.86 25.73 8.49
CA SER A 176 -12.74 24.57 8.60
C SER A 176 -12.31 23.41 7.69
N SER A 177 -11.90 23.71 6.45
CA SER A 177 -11.37 22.70 5.53
C SER A 177 -10.09 22.08 6.07
N ILE A 178 -9.10 22.88 6.49
CA ILE A 178 -7.85 22.38 7.08
C ILE A 178 -8.13 21.51 8.31
N SER A 179 -8.98 21.99 9.22
CA SER A 179 -9.33 21.24 10.43
C SER A 179 -9.99 19.88 10.11
N ALA A 180 -10.82 19.81 9.07
CA ALA A 180 -11.41 18.56 8.63
C ALA A 180 -10.38 17.58 8.05
N ILE A 181 -9.40 18.07 7.28
CA ILE A 181 -8.30 17.26 6.75
C ILE A 181 -7.46 16.72 7.90
N GLN A 182 -7.08 17.55 8.87
CA GLN A 182 -6.31 17.13 10.03
C GLN A 182 -7.01 16.03 10.84
N ARG A 183 -8.33 16.09 11.03
CA ARG A 183 -9.09 14.99 11.68
C ARG A 183 -9.01 13.69 10.88
N ASN A 184 -9.05 13.76 9.55
CA ASN A 184 -8.92 12.59 8.70
C ASN A 184 -7.52 11.96 8.75
N ILE A 185 -6.47 12.80 8.90
CA ILE A 185 -5.09 12.36 9.11
C ILE A 185 -4.97 11.67 10.48
N LEU A 186 -5.48 12.28 11.55
CA LEU A 186 -5.46 11.68 12.90
C LEU A 186 -6.17 10.32 12.94
N ALA A 187 -7.29 10.17 12.22
CA ALA A 187 -7.98 8.89 12.11
C ALA A 187 -7.14 7.80 11.39
N LEU A 188 -6.32 8.20 10.41
CA LEU A 188 -5.39 7.28 9.74
C LEU A 188 -4.20 6.93 10.64
N GLU A 189 -3.67 7.90 11.39
CA GLU A 189 -2.59 7.67 12.38
C GLU A 189 -3.04 6.74 13.51
N ALA A 190 -4.29 6.87 13.98
CA ALA A 190 -4.87 5.96 14.98
C ALA A 190 -4.91 4.50 14.50
N GLN A 191 -4.95 4.27 13.19
CA GLN A 191 -4.85 2.94 12.56
C GLN A 191 -3.41 2.52 12.26
N GLY A 192 -2.42 3.29 12.73
CA GLY A 192 -0.99 3.04 12.49
C GLY A 192 -0.48 3.51 11.13
N GLY A 193 -1.21 4.39 10.44
CA GLY A 193 -0.82 4.87 9.12
C GLY A 193 0.51 5.63 9.08
N ALA A 194 1.02 6.10 10.22
CA ALA A 194 2.37 6.66 10.32
C ALA A 194 3.46 5.67 9.87
N HIS A 195 3.26 4.36 10.03
CA HIS A 195 4.23 3.34 9.62
C HIS A 195 4.40 3.23 8.10
N LEU A 196 3.41 3.67 7.32
CA LEU A 196 3.47 3.70 5.86
C LEU A 196 4.38 4.83 5.34
N PHE A 197 4.65 5.86 6.15
CA PHE A 197 5.42 7.03 5.73
C PHE A 197 6.82 7.04 6.34
N GLY A 198 7.84 6.95 5.50
CA GLY A 198 9.23 6.97 5.93
C GLY A 198 10.20 6.51 4.86
N GLU A 199 11.46 6.37 5.26
CA GLU A 199 12.56 5.90 4.40
C GLU A 199 13.02 4.49 4.80
N PRO A 200 13.61 3.72 3.86
CA PRO A 200 13.68 4.03 2.43
C PRO A 200 12.33 3.80 1.74
N PRO A 201 12.02 4.55 0.66
CA PRO A 201 10.80 4.33 -0.11
C PRO A 201 10.86 2.92 -0.71
N PHE A 202 9.71 2.27 -0.69
CA PHE A 202 9.52 1.02 -1.40
C PHE A 202 9.55 1.24 -2.91
N ASP A 203 10.28 0.38 -3.61
CA ASP A 203 10.32 0.30 -5.07
C ASP A 203 9.40 -0.82 -5.55
N ILE A 204 8.32 -0.44 -6.21
CA ILE A 204 7.33 -1.37 -6.77
C ILE A 204 7.92 -2.41 -7.72
N LEU A 205 9.06 -2.10 -8.36
CA LEU A 205 9.73 -3.03 -9.26
C LEU A 205 10.33 -4.23 -8.53
N ASP A 206 10.59 -4.13 -7.22
CA ASP A 206 11.11 -5.24 -6.42
C ASP A 206 10.09 -6.38 -6.31
N PHE A 207 8.78 -6.11 -6.45
CA PHE A 207 7.76 -7.17 -6.55
C PHE A 207 7.86 -7.99 -7.84
N MET A 208 8.56 -7.51 -8.86
CA MET A 208 8.69 -8.19 -10.15
C MET A 208 9.94 -9.08 -10.22
N ALA A 209 10.63 -9.28 -9.09
CA ALA A 209 11.82 -10.10 -9.01
C ALA A 209 11.53 -11.58 -9.33
N THR A 210 12.54 -12.24 -9.89
CA THR A 210 12.59 -13.69 -10.07
C THR A 210 13.78 -14.24 -9.28
N ALA A 211 13.64 -15.46 -8.76
CA ALA A 211 14.72 -16.18 -8.11
C ALA A 211 15.76 -16.64 -9.13
N ALA A 212 16.93 -17.08 -8.64
CA ALA A 212 18.03 -17.54 -9.49
C ALA A 212 17.66 -18.74 -10.39
N ASP A 213 16.65 -19.53 -9.99
CA ASP A 213 16.11 -20.66 -10.76
C ASP A 213 15.04 -20.25 -11.79
N GLY A 214 14.80 -18.95 -11.96
CA GLY A 214 13.84 -18.39 -12.91
C GLY A 214 12.39 -18.33 -12.42
N ARG A 215 12.09 -18.83 -11.21
CA ARG A 215 10.74 -18.76 -10.63
C ARG A 215 10.41 -17.36 -10.14
N GLY A 216 9.15 -16.96 -10.28
CA GLY A 216 8.67 -15.66 -9.82
C GLY A 216 8.60 -15.62 -8.29
N VAL A 217 9.07 -14.55 -7.67
CA VAL A 217 8.98 -14.40 -6.21
C VAL A 217 7.52 -14.21 -5.80
N VAL A 218 7.10 -14.92 -4.76
CA VAL A 218 5.79 -14.77 -4.12
C VAL A 218 5.92 -13.77 -2.97
N ASN A 219 5.44 -12.56 -3.19
CA ASN A 219 5.43 -11.46 -2.22
C ASN A 219 4.18 -11.58 -1.36
N LEU A 220 4.34 -11.89 -0.08
CA LEU A 220 3.24 -12.00 0.86
C LEU A 220 3.25 -10.81 1.80
N LEU A 221 2.21 -9.99 1.74
CA LEU A 221 1.96 -8.95 2.73
C LEU A 221 1.21 -9.55 3.92
N HIS A 222 1.85 -9.57 5.07
CA HIS A 222 1.23 -9.94 6.33
C HIS A 222 0.22 -8.87 6.75
N ALA A 223 -1.07 -9.22 6.71
CA ALA A 223 -2.17 -8.27 6.84
C ALA A 223 -3.10 -8.54 8.03
N ASP A 224 -2.66 -9.34 9.01
CA ASP A 224 -3.45 -9.69 10.20
C ASP A 224 -3.99 -8.46 10.95
N LYS A 225 -3.10 -7.50 11.28
CA LYS A 225 -3.44 -6.25 11.94
C LYS A 225 -4.10 -5.25 11.01
N LEU A 226 -3.91 -5.41 9.69
CA LEU A 226 -4.56 -4.55 8.71
C LEU A 226 -6.07 -4.79 8.66
N MET A 227 -6.55 -5.95 9.13
CA MET A 227 -7.99 -6.18 9.35
C MET A 227 -8.62 -5.20 10.33
N GLU A 228 -7.87 -4.80 11.36
CA GLU A 228 -8.30 -3.83 12.38
C GLU A 228 -8.15 -2.38 11.88
N ALA A 229 -7.50 -2.20 10.72
CA ALA A 229 -7.13 -0.92 10.14
C ALA A 229 -7.60 -0.80 8.66
N PRO A 230 -8.93 -0.90 8.38
CA PRO A 230 -9.44 -0.97 7.01
C PRO A 230 -9.14 0.27 6.18
N LYS A 231 -9.09 1.47 6.80
CA LYS A 231 -8.72 2.70 6.09
C LYS A 231 -7.26 2.66 5.68
N LEU A 232 -6.36 2.18 6.55
CA LEU A 232 -4.95 1.99 6.21
C LEU A 232 -4.76 0.95 5.10
N TYR A 233 -5.46 -0.19 5.19
CA TYR A 233 -5.39 -1.24 4.18
C TYR A 233 -5.82 -0.73 2.79
N ALA A 234 -6.98 -0.09 2.70
CA ALA A 234 -7.47 0.46 1.44
C ALA A 234 -6.55 1.58 0.91
N THR A 235 -6.03 2.42 1.82
CA THR A 235 -5.01 3.45 1.49
C THR A 235 -3.79 2.80 0.86
N PHE A 236 -3.17 1.84 1.55
CA PHE A 236 -2.00 1.13 1.06
C PHE A 236 -2.23 0.49 -0.32
N LEU A 237 -3.35 -0.21 -0.51
CA LEU A 237 -3.65 -0.88 -1.78
C LEU A 237 -3.90 0.10 -2.92
N LEU A 238 -4.56 1.22 -2.65
CA LEU A 238 -4.76 2.27 -3.64
C LEU A 238 -3.44 2.90 -4.07
N TRP A 239 -2.58 3.20 -3.11
CA TRP A 239 -1.22 3.68 -3.38
C TRP A 239 -0.44 2.67 -4.21
N LEU A 240 -0.47 1.39 -3.83
CA LEU A 240 0.26 0.33 -4.52
C LEU A 240 -0.15 0.17 -5.99
N LEU A 241 -1.47 0.17 -6.25
CA LEU A 241 -1.99 0.11 -7.61
C LEU A 241 -1.70 1.39 -8.42
N GLY A 242 -1.71 2.55 -7.77
CA GLY A 242 -1.31 3.82 -8.37
C GLY A 242 0.17 3.83 -8.76
N GLU A 243 1.03 3.32 -7.90
CA GLU A 243 2.46 3.18 -8.13
C GLU A 243 2.77 2.27 -9.33
N LEU A 244 2.09 1.13 -9.43
CA LEU A 244 2.19 0.27 -10.61
C LEU A 244 1.81 1.01 -11.89
N PHE A 245 0.69 1.73 -11.88
CA PHE A 245 0.22 2.46 -13.06
C PHE A 245 1.23 3.54 -13.49
N ARG A 246 1.82 4.25 -12.51
CA ARG A 246 2.80 5.32 -12.72
C ARG A 246 4.14 4.81 -13.23
N LYS A 247 4.64 3.71 -12.66
CA LYS A 247 5.99 3.18 -12.95
C LYS A 247 6.05 2.27 -14.16
N LEU A 248 4.97 1.55 -14.47
CA LEU A 248 4.98 0.58 -15.56
C LEU A 248 4.64 1.24 -16.91
N PRO A 249 5.38 0.91 -17.98
CA PRO A 249 4.96 1.25 -19.33
C PRO A 249 3.75 0.41 -19.74
N GLU A 250 2.98 0.92 -20.71
CA GLU A 250 1.97 0.10 -21.38
C GLU A 250 2.66 -1.08 -22.08
N ALA A 251 2.06 -2.27 -21.95
CA ALA A 251 2.71 -3.52 -22.34
C ALA A 251 1.94 -4.31 -23.40
N GLY A 252 0.74 -3.85 -23.78
CA GLY A 252 -0.11 -4.57 -24.75
C GLY A 252 -0.45 -6.00 -24.30
N ASP A 253 -0.50 -6.92 -25.26
CA ASP A 253 -0.74 -8.34 -24.99
C ASP A 253 0.59 -9.10 -24.83
N LEU A 254 0.99 -9.31 -23.58
CA LEU A 254 2.17 -10.09 -23.23
C LEU A 254 1.88 -11.61 -23.21
N ALA A 255 2.90 -12.42 -23.47
CA ALA A 255 2.82 -13.88 -23.35
C ALA A 255 2.54 -14.36 -21.92
N LYS A 256 3.02 -13.59 -20.92
CA LYS A 256 2.74 -13.75 -19.49
C LYS A 256 2.61 -12.38 -18.82
N PRO A 257 1.79 -12.23 -17.77
CA PRO A 257 1.75 -11.00 -16.99
C PRO A 257 3.10 -10.72 -16.32
N LYS A 258 3.36 -9.45 -16.03
CA LYS A 258 4.55 -9.01 -15.29
C LYS A 258 4.45 -9.34 -13.79
N LEU A 259 3.23 -9.34 -13.26
CA LEU A 259 2.92 -9.56 -11.85
C LEU A 259 1.42 -9.89 -11.71
N VAL A 260 1.06 -10.72 -10.74
CA VAL A 260 -0.32 -11.05 -10.40
C VAL A 260 -0.61 -10.73 -8.94
N PHE A 261 -1.69 -9.98 -8.69
CA PHE A 261 -2.20 -9.63 -7.37
C PHE A 261 -3.29 -10.60 -6.93
N PHE A 262 -3.23 -11.02 -5.67
CA PHE A 262 -4.33 -11.64 -4.94
C PHE A 262 -4.71 -10.74 -3.76
N PHE A 263 -5.96 -10.30 -3.75
CA PHE A 263 -6.56 -9.62 -2.62
C PHE A 263 -7.39 -10.64 -1.84
N ASP A 264 -6.80 -11.25 -0.82
CA ASP A 264 -7.56 -12.07 0.11
C ASP A 264 -8.48 -11.20 0.96
N GLU A 265 -9.63 -11.75 1.30
CA GLU A 265 -10.74 -11.03 1.95
C GLU A 265 -11.05 -9.69 1.24
N ALA A 266 -11.22 -9.73 -0.08
CA ALA A 266 -11.44 -8.54 -0.91
C ALA A 266 -12.62 -7.66 -0.48
N HIS A 267 -13.57 -8.18 0.30
CA HIS A 267 -14.64 -7.38 0.90
C HIS A 267 -14.10 -6.20 1.73
N LEU A 268 -12.91 -6.31 2.32
CA LEU A 268 -12.26 -5.22 3.07
C LEU A 268 -11.91 -4.00 2.21
N LEU A 269 -11.83 -4.16 0.89
CA LEU A 269 -11.58 -3.05 -0.04
C LEU A 269 -12.84 -2.23 -0.33
N PHE A 270 -14.01 -2.83 -0.19
CA PHE A 270 -15.26 -2.29 -0.71
C PHE A 270 -16.29 -2.00 0.38
N ASN A 271 -16.29 -2.77 1.47
CA ASN A 271 -17.19 -2.54 2.60
C ASN A 271 -16.88 -1.20 3.26
N ASP A 272 -17.91 -0.38 3.42
CA ASP A 272 -17.85 0.97 4.01
C ASP A 272 -16.87 1.94 3.31
N ALA A 273 -16.35 1.55 2.13
CA ALA A 273 -15.49 2.40 1.33
C ALA A 273 -16.30 3.55 0.72
N PRO A 274 -15.84 4.81 0.83
CA PRO A 274 -16.49 5.93 0.16
C PRO A 274 -16.59 5.70 -1.35
N LYS A 275 -17.69 6.14 -1.98
CA LYS A 275 -17.89 5.99 -3.44
C LYS A 275 -16.69 6.44 -4.29
N PRO A 276 -16.00 7.57 -4.00
CA PRO A 276 -14.83 7.98 -4.77
C PRO A 276 -13.66 6.98 -4.71
N LEU A 277 -13.50 6.30 -3.57
CA LEU A 277 -12.47 5.28 -3.39
C LEU A 277 -12.77 4.04 -4.23
N VAL A 278 -14.02 3.57 -4.20
CA VAL A 278 -14.47 2.42 -5.01
C VAL A 278 -14.29 2.69 -6.51
N GLN A 279 -14.71 3.87 -6.99
CA GLN A 279 -14.53 4.28 -8.39
C GLN A 279 -13.05 4.34 -8.80
N GLN A 280 -12.16 4.70 -7.88
CA GLN A 280 -10.75 4.72 -8.16
C GLN A 280 -10.17 3.30 -8.25
N ILE A 281 -10.58 2.38 -7.37
CA ILE A 281 -10.19 0.97 -7.46
C ILE A 281 -10.64 0.38 -8.80
N GLU A 282 -11.89 0.61 -9.21
CA GLU A 282 -12.42 0.21 -10.52
C GLU A 282 -11.54 0.72 -11.67
N ARG A 283 -11.22 2.03 -11.64
CA ARG A 283 -10.38 2.66 -12.66
C ARG A 283 -9.00 2.02 -12.70
N LEU A 284 -8.37 1.80 -11.54
CA LEU A 284 -7.03 1.22 -11.46
C LEU A 284 -7.00 -0.23 -11.94
N VAL A 285 -7.95 -1.07 -11.53
CA VAL A 285 -8.06 -2.46 -12.02
C VAL A 285 -8.08 -2.50 -13.55
N ARG A 286 -8.92 -1.65 -14.17
CA ARG A 286 -8.98 -1.53 -15.64
C ARG A 286 -7.65 -1.06 -16.26
N LEU A 287 -6.98 -0.10 -15.63
CA LEU A 287 -5.74 0.48 -16.16
C LEU A 287 -4.53 -0.44 -16.00
N VAL A 288 -4.41 -1.17 -14.89
CA VAL A 288 -3.25 -2.06 -14.67
C VAL A 288 -3.27 -3.28 -15.61
N ARG A 289 -4.44 -3.64 -16.16
CA ARG A 289 -4.55 -4.65 -17.23
C ARG A 289 -3.65 -4.34 -18.43
N SER A 290 -3.66 -3.10 -18.93
CA SER A 290 -2.83 -2.70 -20.09
C SER A 290 -1.34 -2.61 -19.76
N LYS A 291 -0.99 -2.58 -18.47
CA LYS A 291 0.38 -2.68 -17.96
C LYS A 291 0.87 -4.13 -17.80
N GLY A 292 0.01 -5.11 -18.11
CA GLY A 292 0.32 -6.53 -17.99
C GLY A 292 0.19 -7.08 -16.57
N ILE A 293 -0.69 -6.52 -15.74
CA ILE A 293 -0.91 -6.92 -14.35
C ILE A 293 -2.21 -7.71 -14.22
N GLY A 294 -2.15 -8.88 -13.59
CA GLY A 294 -3.33 -9.65 -13.17
C GLY A 294 -3.80 -9.26 -11.79
N VAL A 295 -5.11 -9.29 -11.57
CA VAL A 295 -5.72 -8.98 -10.26
C VAL A 295 -6.78 -10.02 -9.98
N PHE A 296 -6.70 -10.69 -8.84
CA PHE A 296 -7.63 -11.71 -8.41
C PHE A 296 -8.21 -11.30 -7.07
N PHE A 297 -9.53 -11.13 -7.03
CA PHE A 297 -10.25 -10.87 -5.80
C PHE A 297 -10.66 -12.21 -5.17
N VAL A 298 -10.30 -12.41 -3.92
CA VAL A 298 -10.65 -13.61 -3.16
C VAL A 298 -11.55 -13.20 -2.01
N THR A 299 -12.79 -13.68 -1.99
CA THR A 299 -13.79 -13.25 -1.00
C THR A 299 -14.81 -14.36 -0.74
N GLN A 300 -15.77 -14.11 0.13
CA GLN A 300 -16.80 -15.10 0.45
C GLN A 300 -17.91 -15.13 -0.59
N SER A 301 -18.35 -13.94 -1.03
CA SER A 301 -19.46 -13.74 -1.96
C SER A 301 -19.05 -12.86 -3.15
N PRO A 302 -19.55 -13.15 -4.37
CA PRO A 302 -19.45 -12.18 -5.46
C PRO A 302 -20.04 -10.80 -5.11
N GLN A 303 -21.05 -10.75 -4.24
CA GLN A 303 -21.71 -9.51 -3.80
C GLN A 303 -20.80 -8.58 -2.98
N ASP A 304 -19.68 -9.10 -2.48
CA ASP A 304 -18.70 -8.29 -1.74
C ASP A 304 -17.87 -7.39 -2.67
N VAL A 305 -18.02 -7.57 -4.00
CA VAL A 305 -17.29 -6.84 -5.04
C VAL A 305 -18.31 -6.09 -5.91
N PRO A 306 -18.11 -4.79 -6.18
CA PRO A 306 -19.02 -4.01 -7.03
C PRO A 306 -19.20 -4.61 -8.43
N ASP A 307 -20.41 -4.54 -8.98
CA ASP A 307 -20.76 -5.08 -10.31
C ASP A 307 -19.86 -4.55 -11.43
N THR A 308 -19.48 -3.29 -11.33
CA THR A 308 -18.53 -2.59 -12.22
C THR A 308 -17.15 -3.24 -12.23
N VAL A 309 -16.66 -3.72 -11.07
CA VAL A 309 -15.41 -4.48 -10.93
C VAL A 309 -15.63 -5.92 -11.42
N LEU A 310 -16.72 -6.58 -11.02
CA LEU A 310 -17.06 -7.95 -11.44
C LEU A 310 -17.11 -8.09 -12.97
N ALA A 311 -17.60 -7.06 -13.66
CA ALA A 311 -17.64 -7.00 -15.12
C ALA A 311 -16.24 -7.00 -15.77
N GLN A 312 -15.18 -6.64 -15.04
CA GLN A 312 -13.80 -6.69 -15.50
C GLN A 312 -13.13 -8.06 -15.28
N LEU A 313 -13.77 -8.96 -14.53
CA LEU A 313 -13.17 -10.24 -14.12
C LEU A 313 -13.51 -11.33 -15.16
N GLY A 314 -12.48 -11.80 -15.85
CA GLY A 314 -12.61 -12.84 -16.86
C GLY A 314 -12.67 -14.25 -16.27
N THR A 315 -11.85 -14.53 -15.25
CA THR A 315 -11.79 -15.85 -14.61
C THR A 315 -12.68 -15.91 -13.37
N ARG A 316 -13.44 -16.99 -13.19
CA ARG A 316 -14.29 -17.24 -12.02
C ARG A 316 -14.06 -18.63 -11.46
N ILE A 317 -13.81 -18.71 -10.15
CA ILE A 317 -13.67 -19.95 -9.40
C ILE A 317 -14.58 -19.86 -8.18
N GLN A 318 -15.66 -20.65 -8.16
CA GLN A 318 -16.64 -20.66 -7.09
C GLN A 318 -16.56 -21.99 -6.33
N HIS A 319 -16.12 -21.92 -5.07
CA HIS A 319 -16.24 -23.02 -4.13
C HIS A 319 -17.65 -23.11 -3.54
N ALA A 320 -17.91 -24.12 -2.72
CA ALA A 320 -19.19 -24.29 -2.07
C ALA A 320 -19.64 -23.04 -1.27
N LEU A 321 -20.94 -22.79 -1.28
CA LEU A 321 -21.61 -21.81 -0.42
C LEU A 321 -22.65 -22.54 0.45
N ARG A 322 -22.71 -22.19 1.73
CA ARG A 322 -23.69 -22.73 2.66
C ARG A 322 -24.92 -21.81 2.69
N ALA A 323 -26.04 -22.28 2.18
CA ALA A 323 -27.24 -21.44 1.96
C ALA A 323 -28.41 -21.79 2.88
N TYR A 324 -28.28 -21.46 4.17
CA TYR A 324 -29.35 -21.71 5.17
C TYR A 324 -30.25 -20.48 5.44
N THR A 325 -29.86 -19.30 4.95
CA THR A 325 -30.59 -18.05 5.17
C THR A 325 -31.05 -17.44 3.84
N PRO A 326 -32.08 -16.57 3.83
CA PRO A 326 -32.47 -15.83 2.63
C PRO A 326 -31.33 -15.04 2.01
N SER A 327 -30.43 -14.47 2.83
CA SER A 327 -29.25 -13.77 2.34
C SER A 327 -28.29 -14.71 1.62
N ALA A 328 -28.02 -15.88 2.21
CA ALA A 328 -27.14 -16.86 1.59
C ALA A 328 -27.74 -17.46 0.30
N GLN A 329 -29.08 -17.57 0.21
CA GLN A 329 -29.74 -17.93 -1.05
C GLN A 329 -29.53 -16.87 -2.13
N ARG A 330 -29.58 -15.57 -1.79
CA ARG A 330 -29.23 -14.50 -2.74
C ARG A 330 -27.78 -14.60 -3.21
N MET A 331 -26.86 -14.94 -2.31
CA MET A 331 -25.44 -15.16 -2.68
C MET A 331 -25.29 -16.32 -3.67
N VAL A 332 -25.97 -17.45 -3.44
CA VAL A 332 -25.96 -18.59 -4.38
C VAL A 332 -26.50 -18.19 -5.75
N ARG A 333 -27.60 -17.44 -5.79
CA ARG A 333 -28.16 -16.95 -7.07
C ARG A 333 -27.17 -16.06 -7.81
N ALA A 334 -26.62 -15.05 -7.13
CA ALA A 334 -25.64 -14.15 -7.71
C ALA A 334 -24.39 -14.88 -8.22
N ALA A 335 -23.88 -15.85 -7.46
CA ALA A 335 -22.77 -16.69 -7.87
C ALA A 335 -23.09 -17.54 -9.09
N ALA A 336 -24.30 -18.10 -9.16
CA ALA A 336 -24.70 -18.92 -10.29
C ALA A 336 -24.89 -18.12 -11.58
N ASP A 337 -25.52 -16.94 -11.47
CA ASP A 337 -25.83 -16.07 -12.61
C ASP A 337 -24.55 -15.44 -13.20
N ALA A 338 -23.44 -15.44 -12.46
CA ALA A 338 -22.14 -14.97 -12.92
C ALA A 338 -21.41 -15.93 -13.89
N PHE A 339 -21.90 -17.16 -14.08
CA PHE A 339 -21.26 -18.16 -14.93
C PHE A 339 -21.87 -18.23 -16.33
N ARG A 340 -21.02 -18.49 -17.32
CA ARG A 340 -21.49 -18.92 -18.65
C ARG A 340 -22.14 -20.31 -18.53
N PRO A 341 -23.41 -20.49 -18.93
CA PRO A 341 -24.13 -21.75 -18.72
C PRO A 341 -23.52 -22.96 -19.42
N ASN A 342 -23.58 -24.11 -18.75
CA ASN A 342 -23.29 -25.42 -19.30
C ASN A 342 -24.50 -26.34 -19.10
N ARG A 343 -25.02 -26.95 -20.17
CA ARG A 343 -26.20 -27.83 -20.09
C ARG A 343 -25.98 -29.04 -19.17
N GLY A 344 -24.74 -29.48 -18.97
CA GLY A 344 -24.40 -30.61 -18.10
C GLY A 344 -24.16 -30.25 -16.63
N VAL A 345 -24.32 -28.98 -16.22
CA VAL A 345 -23.99 -28.53 -14.86
C VAL A 345 -25.13 -27.65 -14.32
N ASP A 346 -25.82 -28.12 -13.28
CA ASP A 346 -26.70 -27.27 -12.50
C ASP A 346 -25.88 -26.46 -11.49
N VAL A 347 -25.47 -25.27 -11.92
CA VAL A 347 -24.61 -24.37 -11.14
C VAL A 347 -25.20 -24.08 -9.75
N ARG A 348 -26.52 -23.87 -9.64
CA ARG A 348 -27.15 -23.52 -8.36
C ARG A 348 -27.14 -24.71 -7.40
N ALA A 349 -27.50 -25.89 -7.88
CA ALA A 349 -27.47 -27.10 -7.08
C ALA A 349 -26.04 -27.45 -6.66
N GLU A 350 -25.08 -27.39 -7.58
CA GLU A 350 -23.67 -27.72 -7.34
C GLU A 350 -23.03 -26.79 -6.30
N ILE A 351 -23.27 -25.47 -6.37
CA ILE A 351 -22.77 -24.52 -5.36
C ILE A 351 -23.13 -24.92 -3.93
N THR A 352 -24.31 -25.53 -3.73
CA THR A 352 -24.79 -25.93 -2.40
C THR A 352 -24.35 -27.33 -1.96
N THR A 353 -23.96 -28.19 -2.91
CA THR A 353 -23.69 -29.62 -2.65
C THR A 353 -22.21 -30.01 -2.79
N MET A 354 -21.39 -29.19 -3.45
CA MET A 354 -19.96 -29.42 -3.61
C MET A 354 -19.22 -29.62 -2.27
N GLY A 355 -18.29 -30.57 -2.28
CA GLY A 355 -17.41 -30.84 -1.14
C GLY A 355 -16.24 -29.84 -1.01
N ILE A 356 -15.45 -30.00 0.06
CA ILE A 356 -14.21 -29.23 0.24
C ILE A 356 -13.22 -29.60 -0.85
N GLY A 357 -12.64 -28.59 -1.52
CA GLY A 357 -11.70 -28.80 -2.62
C GLY A 357 -12.37 -29.06 -3.97
N GLU A 358 -13.71 -29.04 -4.04
CA GLU A 358 -14.45 -28.94 -5.29
C GLU A 358 -14.78 -27.47 -5.60
N ALA A 359 -14.86 -27.14 -6.89
CA ALA A 359 -15.23 -25.81 -7.35
C ALA A 359 -15.89 -25.86 -8.72
N LEU A 360 -16.68 -24.82 -9.02
CA LEU A 360 -17.10 -24.48 -10.36
C LEU A 360 -16.11 -23.49 -10.97
N ILE A 361 -15.60 -23.79 -12.15
CA ILE A 361 -14.60 -22.96 -12.83
C ILE A 361 -15.10 -22.51 -14.20
N SER A 362 -14.85 -21.24 -14.49
CA SER A 362 -14.89 -20.65 -15.82
C SER A 362 -13.64 -19.79 -16.01
N VAL A 363 -12.85 -20.08 -17.04
CA VAL A 363 -11.58 -19.37 -17.34
C VAL A 363 -11.71 -18.65 -18.68
N MET A 364 -10.88 -17.65 -18.92
CA MET A 364 -10.84 -16.97 -20.23
C MET A 364 -10.19 -17.86 -21.29
N GLU A 365 -10.79 -17.89 -22.48
CA GLU A 365 -10.22 -18.49 -23.69
C GLU A 365 -9.68 -17.43 -24.66
N ASP A 366 -9.07 -17.92 -25.74
CA ASP A 366 -8.27 -17.13 -26.66
C ASP A 366 -9.06 -16.02 -27.38
N ASP A 367 -10.37 -16.19 -27.50
CA ASP A 367 -11.35 -15.25 -28.06
C ASP A 367 -11.83 -14.18 -27.04
N ASN A 368 -11.25 -14.15 -25.84
CA ASN A 368 -11.71 -13.39 -24.68
C ASN A 368 -13.15 -13.73 -24.25
N ILE A 369 -13.62 -14.94 -24.55
CA ILE A 369 -14.89 -15.46 -24.05
C ILE A 369 -14.60 -16.43 -22.90
N PRO A 370 -15.29 -16.34 -21.77
CA PRO A 370 -15.15 -17.34 -20.71
C PRO A 370 -15.60 -18.73 -21.18
N THR A 371 -14.91 -19.78 -20.73
CA THR A 371 -15.37 -21.16 -20.90
C THR A 371 -16.75 -21.33 -20.31
N LYS A 372 -17.52 -22.29 -20.84
CA LYS A 372 -18.67 -22.80 -20.09
C LYS A 372 -18.21 -23.32 -18.73
N VAL A 373 -19.05 -23.14 -17.72
CA VAL A 373 -18.76 -23.59 -16.35
C VAL A 373 -18.59 -25.10 -16.28
N GLU A 374 -17.58 -25.54 -15.54
CA GLU A 374 -17.27 -26.94 -15.30
C GLU A 374 -17.10 -27.18 -13.81
N LYS A 375 -17.63 -28.30 -13.30
CA LYS A 375 -17.31 -28.78 -11.95
C LYS A 375 -15.97 -29.51 -11.97
N VAL A 376 -15.09 -29.12 -11.06
CA VAL A 376 -13.75 -29.69 -10.93
C VAL A 376 -13.40 -30.00 -9.49
N ARG A 377 -12.44 -30.90 -9.31
CA ARG A 377 -11.63 -31.00 -8.11
C ARG A 377 -10.38 -30.14 -8.30
N ILE A 378 -10.10 -29.28 -7.33
CA ILE A 378 -8.91 -28.42 -7.35
C ILE A 378 -7.66 -29.29 -7.23
N ILE A 379 -6.69 -29.03 -8.11
CA ILE A 379 -5.38 -29.70 -8.04
C ILE A 379 -4.68 -29.17 -6.78
N PRO A 380 -4.21 -30.04 -5.88
CA PRO A 380 -3.60 -29.59 -4.63
C PRO A 380 -2.27 -28.85 -4.87
N PRO A 381 -1.92 -27.89 -3.99
CA PRO A 381 -0.60 -27.27 -3.99
C PRO A 381 0.51 -28.26 -3.62
N SER A 382 1.74 -27.92 -3.97
CA SER A 382 2.98 -28.67 -3.69
C SER A 382 3.74 -28.14 -2.48
N GLY A 383 3.52 -26.88 -2.09
CA GLY A 383 4.06 -26.31 -0.86
C GLY A 383 3.29 -26.72 0.38
N GLN A 384 3.83 -26.40 1.56
CA GLN A 384 3.12 -26.60 2.82
C GLN A 384 1.84 -25.76 2.84
N ILE A 385 0.74 -26.37 3.29
CA ILE A 385 -0.53 -25.69 3.50
C ILE A 385 -0.56 -25.19 4.95
N GLY A 386 -0.84 -23.90 5.14
CA GLY A 386 -0.90 -23.26 6.45
C GLY A 386 0.32 -22.40 6.74
N MET A 387 0.44 -21.95 7.98
CA MET A 387 1.45 -20.95 8.36
C MET A 387 2.84 -21.58 8.55
N VAL A 388 3.89 -20.79 8.27
CA VAL A 388 5.24 -21.06 8.81
C VAL A 388 5.35 -20.58 10.25
N SER A 389 6.28 -21.19 11.01
CA SER A 389 6.62 -20.76 12.36
C SER A 389 7.27 -19.36 12.38
N SER A 390 7.31 -18.72 13.55
CA SER A 390 7.98 -17.43 13.73
C SER A 390 9.48 -17.47 13.43
N ILE A 391 10.13 -18.61 13.71
CA ILE A 391 11.56 -18.82 13.45
C ILE A 391 11.81 -18.93 11.95
N GLU A 392 11.02 -19.75 11.24
CA GLU A 392 11.11 -19.87 9.78
C GLU A 392 10.82 -18.54 9.09
N ARG A 393 9.81 -17.80 9.58
CA ARG A 393 9.48 -16.47 9.09
C ARG A 393 10.67 -15.51 9.18
N GLN A 394 11.34 -15.46 10.32
CA GLN A 394 12.50 -14.59 10.50
C GLN A 394 13.64 -14.96 9.54
N ALA A 395 13.90 -16.26 9.38
CA ALA A 395 14.90 -16.76 8.44
C ALA A 395 14.57 -16.35 6.99
N ILE A 396 13.29 -16.42 6.58
CA ILE A 396 12.84 -15.97 5.25
C ILE A 396 13.08 -14.46 5.06
N VAL A 397 12.76 -13.65 6.07
CA VAL A 397 12.96 -12.19 6.02
C VAL A 397 14.45 -11.86 5.87
N GLU A 398 15.31 -12.46 6.68
CA GLU A 398 16.75 -12.21 6.68
C GLU A 398 17.43 -12.70 5.40
N ALA A 399 16.96 -13.80 4.82
CA ALA A 399 17.46 -14.34 3.55
C ALA A 399 17.00 -13.54 2.32
N SER A 400 16.05 -12.61 2.47
CA SER A 400 15.53 -11.83 1.35
C SER A 400 16.63 -10.99 0.68
N PRO A 401 16.78 -11.02 -0.66
CA PRO A 401 17.76 -10.20 -1.38
C PRO A 401 17.63 -8.69 -1.12
N VAL A 402 16.41 -8.24 -0.83
CA VAL A 402 16.09 -6.84 -0.55
C VAL A 402 16.10 -6.50 0.95
N PHE A 403 16.50 -7.44 1.82
CA PHE A 403 16.57 -7.22 3.27
C PHE A 403 17.43 -6.01 3.62
N ARG A 404 18.64 -5.91 3.06
CA ARG A 404 19.53 -4.77 3.31
C ARG A 404 18.96 -3.43 2.82
N LYS A 405 18.12 -3.45 1.79
CA LYS A 405 17.48 -2.25 1.24
C LYS A 405 16.40 -1.74 2.19
N TYR A 406 15.56 -2.62 2.75
CA TYR A 406 14.37 -2.21 3.51
C TYR A 406 14.45 -2.38 5.02
N ARG A 407 15.48 -3.02 5.57
CA ARG A 407 15.57 -3.22 7.02
C ARG A 407 15.39 -1.90 7.78
N ALA A 408 14.59 -1.95 8.85
CA ALA A 408 14.47 -0.83 9.78
C ALA A 408 15.80 -0.65 10.52
N GLY A 409 16.20 0.60 10.74
CA GLY A 409 17.47 0.91 11.43
C GLY A 409 17.94 2.35 11.29
N ALA A 410 17.45 3.10 10.30
CA ALA A 410 17.68 4.54 10.22
C ALA A 410 16.92 5.27 11.34
N THR A 411 17.61 6.16 12.03
CA THR A 411 17.00 7.16 12.92
C THR A 411 16.10 8.10 12.12
N GLU A 412 15.17 8.78 12.80
CA GLU A 412 14.27 9.76 12.15
C GLU A 412 15.06 10.86 11.41
N GLN A 413 16.19 11.30 11.98
CA GLN A 413 17.08 12.28 11.35
C GLN A 413 17.73 11.74 10.08
N GLU A 414 18.25 10.51 10.10
CA GLU A 414 18.84 9.88 8.91
C GLU A 414 17.80 9.67 7.81
N ALA A 415 16.57 9.30 8.17
CA ALA A 415 15.45 9.18 7.23
C ALA A 415 15.08 10.54 6.61
N SER A 416 14.89 11.57 7.44
CA SER A 416 14.59 12.93 6.96
C SER A 416 15.68 13.45 6.01
N TYR A 417 16.95 13.25 6.37
CA TYR A 417 18.09 13.64 5.55
C TYR A 417 18.16 12.87 4.21
N ALA A 418 17.97 11.55 4.24
CA ALA A 418 17.96 10.73 3.03
C ALA A 418 16.82 11.14 2.09
N PHE A 419 15.65 11.42 2.64
CA PHE A 419 14.50 11.92 1.90
C PHE A 419 14.76 13.27 1.25
N ASP A 420 15.19 14.28 2.01
CA ASP A 420 15.42 15.63 1.48
C ASP A 420 16.46 15.62 0.34
N ARG A 421 17.54 14.86 0.52
CA ARG A 421 18.53 14.64 -0.55
C ARG A 421 17.91 14.04 -1.80
N ARG A 422 17.11 12.99 -1.66
CA ARG A 422 16.42 12.33 -2.79
C ARG A 422 15.49 13.32 -3.52
N MET A 423 14.79 14.16 -2.77
CA MET A 423 13.86 15.13 -3.32
C MET A 423 14.54 16.25 -4.08
N LYS A 424 15.63 16.79 -3.54
CA LYS A 424 16.50 17.76 -4.23
C LYS A 424 17.09 17.17 -5.52
N GLN A 425 17.66 15.97 -5.46
CA GLN A 425 18.22 15.28 -6.63
C GLN A 425 17.19 15.05 -7.73
N SER A 426 15.99 14.59 -7.38
CA SER A 426 14.92 14.34 -8.36
C SER A 426 14.47 15.60 -9.12
N ARG A 427 14.76 16.78 -8.59
CA ARG A 427 14.42 18.10 -9.15
C ARG A 427 15.64 18.83 -9.73
N GLY A 428 16.77 18.14 -9.88
CA GLY A 428 17.99 18.72 -10.42
C GLY A 428 18.65 19.76 -9.51
N ILE A 429 18.27 19.78 -8.24
CA ILE A 429 18.92 20.61 -7.21
C ILE A 429 20.06 19.77 -6.66
N ASP A 430 21.30 20.24 -6.82
CA ASP A 430 22.46 19.58 -6.21
C ASP A 430 22.28 19.63 -4.69
N PRO A 431 22.11 18.49 -4.00
CA PRO A 431 22.13 18.49 -2.55
C PRO A 431 23.54 18.86 -2.15
N VAL A 432 23.78 20.15 -1.86
CA VAL A 432 25.03 20.60 -1.26
C VAL A 432 25.38 19.60 -0.17
N PRO A 433 26.56 18.95 -0.20
CA PRO A 433 26.97 18.10 0.90
C PRO A 433 27.08 19.00 2.12
N GLU A 434 26.04 19.02 2.94
CA GLU A 434 26.19 19.48 4.30
C GLU A 434 27.19 18.51 4.91
N THR A 435 28.39 19.03 5.16
CA THR A 435 29.45 18.34 5.87
C THR A 435 28.81 17.59 7.03
N ALA A 436 29.07 16.28 7.12
CA ALA A 436 28.70 15.45 8.26
C ALA A 436 28.82 16.31 9.53
N PRO A 437 27.82 16.31 10.44
CA PRO A 437 27.81 17.21 11.58
C PRO A 437 29.19 17.17 12.19
N ALA A 438 29.91 18.31 12.09
CA ALA A 438 31.31 18.37 12.48
C ALA A 438 31.38 17.74 13.87
N ALA A 439 32.23 16.71 14.03
CA ALA A 439 32.39 16.03 15.30
C ALA A 439 32.46 17.10 16.39
N TYR A 440 31.58 17.01 17.39
CA TYR A 440 31.49 18.03 18.43
C TYR A 440 32.89 18.28 18.99
N GLU A 441 33.50 19.41 18.63
CA GLU A 441 34.75 19.86 19.22
C GLU A 441 34.38 20.61 20.50
N PRO A 442 34.78 20.12 21.69
CA PRO A 442 34.54 20.84 22.92
C PRO A 442 35.14 22.25 22.84
N GLY A 443 34.30 23.28 22.87
CA GLY A 443 34.73 24.68 22.75
C GLY A 443 34.48 25.34 21.38
N LEU A 444 33.91 24.63 20.40
CA LEU A 444 33.50 25.20 19.10
C LEU A 444 32.52 26.37 19.25
N TYR A 445 31.74 26.43 20.34
CA TYR A 445 30.84 27.53 20.66
C TYR A 445 31.57 28.80 21.13
N ARG A 446 32.84 28.70 21.57
CA ARG A 446 33.63 29.85 22.06
C ARG A 446 34.03 30.83 20.96
N LYS A 447 34.11 30.38 19.70
CA LYS A 447 34.32 31.26 18.54
C LYS A 447 33.06 32.00 18.10
N TYR A 448 31.89 31.60 18.62
CA TYR A 448 30.62 32.29 18.41
C TYR A 448 30.15 33.03 19.68
N LEU A 449 30.85 32.82 20.81
CA LEU A 449 30.75 33.72 21.95
C LEU A 449 31.41 35.05 21.55
N PRO A 450 30.72 36.19 21.70
CA PRO A 450 31.35 37.48 21.51
C PRO A 450 32.54 37.58 22.47
N THR A 451 33.76 37.69 21.94
CA THR A 451 34.94 38.01 22.75
C THR A 451 34.71 39.37 23.40
N GLU A 452 34.82 39.45 24.73
CA GLU A 452 34.63 40.68 25.52
C GLU A 452 35.65 41.80 25.22
N GLU A 453 36.57 41.62 24.28
CA GLU A 453 37.53 42.65 23.90
C GLU A 453 37.24 43.24 22.52
N ALA A 454 36.37 44.26 22.52
CA ALA A 454 36.58 45.56 21.86
C ALA A 454 35.25 46.31 21.60
N GLN A 455 34.37 46.41 22.60
CA GLN A 455 33.48 47.57 22.67
C GLN A 455 34.20 48.67 23.44
N LYS A 456 34.89 49.56 22.73
CA LYS A 456 35.20 50.89 23.29
C LYS A 456 33.87 51.52 23.71
N PRO A 457 33.71 52.00 24.95
CA PRO A 457 32.47 52.63 25.37
C PRO A 457 32.21 53.87 24.49
N PRO A 458 30.96 54.11 24.06
CA PRO A 458 30.63 55.32 23.33
C PRO A 458 30.88 56.54 24.21
N HIS A 459 31.25 57.63 23.56
CA HIS A 459 31.72 58.89 24.12
C HIS A 459 31.02 59.38 25.42
N SER A 460 31.84 59.49 26.46
CA SER A 460 31.78 60.39 27.62
C SER A 460 30.43 60.63 28.32
N ILE A 461 30.20 59.87 29.38
CA ILE A 461 29.27 60.15 30.49
C ILE A 461 29.40 61.60 31.02
N LYS A 462 30.58 62.23 30.88
CA LYS A 462 30.81 63.65 31.23
C LYS A 462 29.95 64.64 30.44
N ARG A 463 29.65 64.41 29.15
CA ARG A 463 28.79 65.31 28.36
C ARG A 463 27.31 65.18 28.71
N GLN A 464 26.84 63.97 29.01
CA GLN A 464 25.47 63.76 29.49
C GLN A 464 25.25 64.36 30.89
N LEU A 465 26.20 64.21 31.81
CA LEU A 465 26.14 64.86 33.12
C LEU A 465 26.15 66.40 33.03
N LEU A 466 26.99 66.98 32.16
CA LEU A 466 26.99 68.42 31.90
C LEU A 466 25.66 68.90 31.32
N SER A 467 25.01 68.13 30.44
CA SER A 467 23.68 68.49 29.92
C SER A 467 22.57 68.39 30.98
N ILE A 468 22.63 67.39 31.88
CA ILE A 468 21.65 67.23 32.96
C ILE A 468 21.79 68.35 33.99
N VAL A 469 23.02 68.71 34.35
CA VAL A 469 23.29 69.84 35.26
C VAL A 469 22.89 71.18 34.62
N PHE A 470 23.15 71.36 33.32
CA PHE A 470 22.76 72.58 32.60
C PHE A 470 21.23 72.73 32.52
N TRP A 471 20.51 71.68 32.11
CA TRP A 471 19.04 71.71 32.05
C TRP A 471 18.38 71.77 33.44
N GLY A 472 18.99 71.15 34.45
CA GLY A 472 18.56 71.29 35.85
C GLY A 472 18.73 72.73 36.36
N GLY A 473 19.82 73.42 36.01
CA GLY A 473 20.03 74.84 36.33
C GLY A 473 19.06 75.78 35.63
N VAL A 474 18.76 75.53 34.36
CA VAL A 474 17.76 76.29 33.58
C VAL A 474 16.35 76.11 34.14
N ALA A 475 15.98 74.88 34.53
CA ALA A 475 14.69 74.61 35.17
C ALA A 475 14.58 75.30 36.53
N TRP A 476 15.62 75.28 37.36
CA TRP A 476 15.63 75.93 38.67
C TRP A 476 15.54 77.47 38.58
N ALA A 477 16.26 78.08 37.62
CA ALA A 477 16.16 79.52 37.34
C ALA A 477 14.75 79.91 36.85
N SER A 478 14.13 79.05 36.02
CA SER A 478 12.75 79.26 35.53
C SER A 478 11.72 79.16 36.67
N PHE A 479 11.91 78.24 37.62
CA PHE A 479 11.07 78.11 38.82
C PHE A 479 11.20 79.33 39.75
N LYS A 480 12.42 79.89 39.91
CA LYS A 480 12.64 81.12 40.69
C LYS A 480 12.02 82.37 40.06
N ILE A 481 12.04 82.48 38.73
CA ILE A 481 11.43 83.61 38.01
C ILE A 481 9.89 83.48 38.01
N ALA A 482 9.35 82.27 38.08
CA ALA A 482 7.91 81.99 38.15
C ALA A 482 7.32 82.06 39.58
N GLY A 483 8.10 82.41 40.61
CA GLY A 483 7.61 82.66 41.96
C GLY A 483 7.24 81.40 42.77
N PHE A 484 7.68 80.21 42.35
CA PHE A 484 7.51 78.97 43.11
C PHE A 484 8.81 78.62 43.83
N ALA A 485 8.94 79.04 45.09
CA ALA A 485 9.89 78.50 46.05
C ALA A 485 9.20 78.33 47.41
#